data_AF-A0A7S1QNA7-F1
#
_entry.id   AF-A0A7S1QNA7-F1
#
_cell.length_a   1.000
_cell.length_b   1.000
_cell.length_c   1.000
_cell.angle_alpha   90.00
_cell.angle_beta   90.00
_cell.angle_gamma   90.00
#
_symmetry.space_group_name_H-M   'P 1'
#
loop_
_entity.id
_entity.type
_entity.pdbx_description
1 polymer ?
#
loop_
_entity_poly.entity_id
_entity_poly.type
_entity_poly.pdbx_seq_one_letter_code
_entity_poly.pdbx_strand_id
1 'polypeptide(L)'
;GVLHLETIEVRRFTGYWVQKPPPRRGKAQESAPTPDEEAKAEEEKKRYADVAKVSRWFGLILAVSIGCWNRERSPIYCPEAHLLAIKDEEKQHERLVRYYRGLGFKTLRKPEELTLQDQILWGGEGTLMNVQSDDFMQKWTPLVRQLASTGVRSKIGR
;
A
#
# COMPACT_ATOMS: atom_id res chain seq x y z
N GLY A 1 12.98 -15.85 -27.86
CA GLY A 1 11.80 -15.00 -27.71
C GLY A 1 11.75 -14.46 -26.30
N VAL A 2 12.60 -13.47 -26.01
CA VAL A 2 12.66 -12.77 -24.72
C VAL A 2 12.23 -11.35 -25.03
N LEU A 3 10.93 -11.11 -25.00
CA LEU A 3 10.31 -9.83 -25.32
C LEU A 3 9.62 -9.32 -24.05
N HIS A 4 10.17 -8.22 -23.52
CA HIS A 4 9.48 -7.19 -22.75
C HIS A 4 8.88 -7.59 -21.39
N LEU A 5 9.74 -7.78 -20.39
CA LEU A 5 9.40 -7.58 -18.97
C LEU A 5 10.26 -6.46 -18.35
N GLU A 6 10.70 -5.50 -19.16
CA GLU A 6 11.26 -4.26 -18.63
C GLU A 6 10.12 -3.31 -18.26
N THR A 7 10.01 -3.06 -16.95
CA THR A 7 9.38 -1.87 -16.35
C THR A 7 7.86 -1.89 -16.21
N ILE A 8 7.32 -2.86 -15.46
CA ILE A 8 6.17 -2.52 -14.61
C ILE A 8 6.72 -1.58 -13.53
N GLU A 9 6.57 -0.27 -13.75
CA GLU A 9 6.86 0.75 -12.75
C GLU A 9 5.91 0.59 -11.54
N VAL A 10 6.26 -0.31 -10.63
CA VAL A 10 5.76 -0.31 -9.24
C VAL A 10 6.36 0.88 -8.45
N ARG A 11 6.90 1.90 -9.15
CA ARG A 11 7.63 3.05 -8.57
C ARG A 11 6.72 4.12 -7.96
N ARG A 12 5.39 4.03 -8.10
CA ARG A 12 4.46 5.10 -7.69
C ARG A 12 3.55 4.78 -6.50
N PHE A 13 3.55 3.55 -5.99
CA PHE A 13 2.50 3.09 -5.07
C PHE A 13 2.72 3.48 -3.60
N THR A 14 3.97 3.64 -3.14
CA THR A 14 4.28 3.83 -1.70
C THR A 14 4.68 5.25 -1.30
N GLY A 15 4.61 6.23 -2.22
CA GLY A 15 4.95 7.63 -1.93
C GLY A 15 6.40 7.85 -1.45
N TYR A 16 7.26 6.84 -1.58
CA TYR A 16 8.54 6.76 -0.88
C TYR A 16 9.73 7.37 -1.63
N TRP A 17 9.50 7.89 -2.84
CA TRP A 17 10.55 8.52 -3.66
C TRP A 17 10.09 9.84 -4.26
N VAL A 18 9.76 10.82 -3.41
CA VAL A 18 10.01 12.21 -3.77
C VAL A 18 11.49 12.46 -3.54
N GLN A 19 12.35 11.95 -4.43
CA GLN A 19 13.67 12.56 -4.55
C GLN A 19 13.42 14.01 -4.97
N LYS A 20 13.92 14.98 -4.19
CA LYS A 20 14.05 16.35 -4.69
C LYS A 20 14.72 16.26 -6.06
N PRO A 21 14.19 16.91 -7.12
CA PRO A 21 14.89 16.92 -8.39
C PRO A 21 16.34 17.39 -8.14
N PRO A 22 17.35 16.69 -8.68
CA PRO A 22 18.73 17.10 -8.47
C PRO A 22 18.89 18.55 -8.96
N PRO A 23 19.64 19.40 -8.24
CA PRO A 23 19.81 20.79 -8.66
C PRO A 23 20.42 20.80 -10.06
N ARG A 24 19.72 21.44 -11.02
CA ARG A 24 20.21 21.63 -12.38
C ARG A 24 21.59 22.28 -12.30
N ARG A 25 22.61 21.52 -12.68
CA ARG A 25 24.00 21.97 -12.65
C ARG A 25 24.22 22.94 -13.82
N GLY A 26 24.10 24.25 -13.56
CA GLY A 26 24.42 25.29 -14.54
C GLY A 26 23.78 26.66 -14.25
N LYS A 27 24.37 27.41 -13.31
CA LYS A 27 24.35 28.88 -13.07
C LYS A 27 23.13 29.71 -13.53
N ALA A 28 22.39 30.28 -12.56
CA ALA A 28 22.13 31.74 -12.40
C ALA A 28 21.14 31.98 -11.24
N GLN A 29 21.47 32.95 -10.37
CA GLN A 29 20.63 33.65 -9.36
C GLN A 29 19.40 32.92 -8.79
N GLU A 30 19.46 32.57 -7.50
CA GLU A 30 18.25 32.41 -6.66
C GLU A 30 17.55 33.77 -6.54
N SER A 31 16.65 34.08 -7.47
CA SER A 31 15.54 34.99 -7.22
C SER A 31 14.49 34.24 -6.39
N ALA A 32 13.95 34.91 -5.37
CA ALA A 32 12.85 34.38 -4.57
C ALA A 32 11.72 33.86 -5.48
N PRO A 33 11.09 32.73 -5.13
CA PRO A 33 10.03 32.14 -5.94
C PRO A 33 8.93 33.17 -6.18
N THR A 34 8.47 33.26 -7.42
CA THR A 34 7.39 34.21 -7.76
C THR A 34 6.09 33.76 -7.07
N PRO A 35 5.17 34.69 -6.71
CA PRO A 35 3.91 34.33 -6.04
C PRO A 35 3.09 33.27 -6.81
N ASP A 36 3.20 33.27 -8.14
CA ASP A 36 2.55 32.30 -9.03
C ASP A 36 3.19 30.90 -8.97
N GLU A 37 4.50 30.80 -8.69
CA GLU A 37 5.20 29.52 -8.47
C GLU A 37 4.90 28.94 -7.08
N GLU A 38 4.77 29.80 -6.06
CA GLU A 38 4.36 29.38 -4.71
C GLU A 38 2.92 28.86 -4.70
N ALA A 39 2.01 29.54 -5.40
CA ALA A 39 0.61 29.12 -5.55
C ALA A 39 0.49 27.76 -6.27
N LYS A 40 1.25 27.56 -7.36
CA LYS A 40 1.31 26.27 -8.08
C LYS A 40 1.90 25.16 -7.21
N ALA A 41 2.97 25.44 -6.46
CA ALA A 41 3.56 24.47 -5.54
C ALA A 41 2.63 24.10 -4.39
N GLU A 42 1.83 25.04 -3.87
CA GLU A 42 0.78 24.75 -2.89
C GLU A 42 -0.35 23.90 -3.47
N GLU A 43 -0.81 24.22 -4.69
CA GLU A 43 -1.87 23.47 -5.36
C GLU A 43 -1.43 22.03 -5.65
N GLU A 44 -0.19 21.84 -6.11
CA GLU A 44 0.42 20.52 -6.28
C GLU A 44 0.49 19.76 -4.94
N LYS A 45 0.98 20.39 -3.87
CA LYS A 45 1.00 19.78 -2.52
C LYS A 45 -0.39 19.35 -2.05
N LYS A 46 -1.42 20.17 -2.28
CA LYS A 46 -2.82 19.84 -1.95
C LYS A 46 -3.29 18.63 -2.74
N ARG A 47 -3.05 18.62 -4.05
CA ARG A 47 -3.39 17.48 -4.93
C ARG A 47 -2.69 16.19 -4.50
N TYR A 48 -1.41 16.24 -4.12
CA TYR A 48 -0.67 15.08 -3.62
C TYR A 48 -1.17 14.60 -2.25
N ALA A 49 -1.55 15.51 -1.36
CA ALA A 49 -2.13 15.16 -0.06
C ALA A 49 -3.47 14.41 -0.22
N ASP A 50 -4.30 14.81 -1.18
CA ASP A 50 -5.55 14.12 -1.49
C ASP A 50 -5.31 12.73 -2.09
N VAL A 51 -4.35 12.60 -3.01
CA VAL A 51 -3.96 11.29 -3.55
C VAL A 51 -3.43 10.37 -2.44
N ALA A 52 -2.61 10.90 -1.51
CA ALA A 52 -2.12 10.16 -0.36
C ALA A 52 -3.26 9.72 0.60
N LYS A 53 -4.29 10.55 0.75
CA LYS A 53 -5.46 10.24 1.58
C LYS A 53 -6.32 9.14 0.97
N VAL A 54 -6.49 9.14 -0.35
CA VAL A 54 -7.22 8.09 -1.08
C VAL A 54 -6.41 6.79 -1.13
N SER A 55 -5.09 6.88 -1.40
CA SER A 55 -4.21 5.70 -1.44
C SER A 55 -4.11 5.01 -0.09
N ARG A 56 -4.19 5.75 1.03
CA ARG A 56 -4.19 5.19 2.39
C ARG A 56 -5.29 4.16 2.62
N TRP A 57 -6.46 4.34 2.00
CA TRP A 57 -7.59 3.43 2.16
C TRP A 57 -7.71 2.41 1.04
N PHE A 58 -7.07 2.68 -0.11
CA PHE A 58 -7.11 1.78 -1.26
C PHE A 58 -6.60 0.38 -0.90
N GLY A 59 -5.46 0.28 -0.21
CA GLY A 59 -4.91 -1.01 0.21
C GLY A 59 -5.86 -1.81 1.11
N LEU A 60 -6.56 -1.11 2.03
CA LEU A 60 -7.56 -1.74 2.88
C LEU A 60 -8.78 -2.22 2.09
N ILE A 61 -9.34 -1.37 1.22
CA ILE A 61 -10.52 -1.72 0.42
C ILE A 61 -10.21 -2.91 -0.50
N LEU A 62 -9.02 -2.92 -1.10
CA LEU A 62 -8.55 -4.02 -1.93
C LEU A 62 -8.47 -5.32 -1.12
N ALA A 63 -7.85 -5.27 0.07
CA ALA A 63 -7.72 -6.43 0.95
C ALA A 63 -9.10 -6.98 1.40
N VAL A 64 -10.02 -6.10 1.79
CA VAL A 64 -11.40 -6.50 2.17
C VAL A 64 -12.15 -7.08 0.97
N SER A 65 -12.00 -6.49 -0.22
CA SER A 65 -12.64 -7.00 -1.44
C SER A 65 -12.17 -8.43 -1.77
N ILE A 66 -10.86 -8.69 -1.66
CA ILE A 66 -10.29 -10.03 -1.84
C ILE A 66 -10.78 -10.99 -0.76
N GLY A 67 -10.84 -10.54 0.51
CA GLY A 67 -11.40 -11.32 1.61
C GLY A 67 -12.87 -11.74 1.37
N CYS A 68 -13.72 -10.78 0.95
CA CYS A 68 -15.10 -11.06 0.54
C CYS A 68 -15.17 -12.06 -0.61
N TRP A 69 -14.36 -11.84 -1.65
CA TRP A 69 -14.32 -12.71 -2.83
C TRP A 69 -13.96 -14.14 -2.47
N ASN A 70 -12.91 -14.32 -1.66
CA ASN A 70 -12.47 -15.64 -1.21
C ASN A 70 -13.55 -16.32 -0.36
N ARG A 71 -14.29 -15.57 0.47
CA ARG A 71 -15.38 -16.13 1.27
C ARG A 71 -16.58 -16.55 0.43
N GLU A 72 -16.96 -15.76 -0.57
CA GLU A 72 -18.20 -15.98 -1.35
C GLU A 72 -18.01 -16.92 -2.54
N ARG A 73 -16.83 -16.92 -3.17
CA ARG A 73 -16.59 -17.61 -4.45
C ARG A 73 -15.58 -18.75 -4.38
N SER A 74 -14.84 -18.90 -3.29
CA SER A 74 -13.92 -20.02 -3.19
C SER A 74 -14.71 -21.32 -3.06
N PRO A 75 -14.39 -22.35 -3.87
CA PRO A 75 -14.99 -23.67 -3.72
C PRO A 75 -14.61 -24.34 -2.39
N ILE A 76 -13.53 -23.85 -1.75
CA ILE A 76 -13.01 -24.34 -0.47
C ILE A 76 -12.99 -23.19 0.52
N TYR A 77 -13.59 -23.39 1.69
CA TYR A 77 -13.55 -22.39 2.75
C TYR A 77 -12.10 -22.17 3.22
N CYS A 78 -11.67 -20.91 3.21
CA CYS A 78 -10.31 -20.52 3.58
C CYS A 78 -10.32 -19.82 4.95
N PRO A 79 -10.04 -20.53 6.06
CA PRO A 79 -10.11 -19.96 7.41
C PRO A 79 -8.99 -18.95 7.67
N GLU A 80 -7.86 -19.07 6.99
CA GLU A 80 -6.68 -18.24 7.21
C GLU A 80 -6.18 -17.60 5.92
N ALA A 81 -5.86 -16.32 5.98
CA ALA A 81 -5.13 -15.63 4.92
C ALA A 81 -3.67 -15.45 5.33
N HIS A 82 -2.76 -15.89 4.47
CA HIS A 82 -1.31 -15.76 4.67
C HIS A 82 -0.73 -14.72 3.70
N LEU A 83 0.29 -13.99 4.14
CA LEU A 83 1.07 -13.10 3.29
C LEU A 83 2.53 -13.06 3.71
N LEU A 84 3.40 -12.68 2.77
CA LEU A 84 4.81 -12.41 3.04
C LEU A 84 5.08 -10.90 3.04
N ALA A 85 5.58 -10.37 4.15
CA ALA A 85 6.16 -9.03 4.20
C ALA A 85 7.63 -9.12 3.74
N ILE A 86 7.88 -8.87 2.45
CA ILE A 86 9.21 -8.99 1.84
C ILE A 86 10.24 -8.10 2.55
N LYS A 87 11.45 -8.62 2.72
CA LYS A 87 12.59 -7.93 3.37
C LYS A 87 13.61 -7.46 2.33
N ASP A 88 13.25 -6.45 1.54
CA ASP A 88 14.18 -5.81 0.60
C ASP A 88 15.14 -4.83 1.33
N GLU A 89 14.58 -3.97 2.18
CA GLU A 89 15.31 -3.00 3.00
C GLU A 89 14.75 -3.04 4.43
N GLU A 90 15.62 -3.08 5.45
CA GLU A 90 15.23 -3.22 6.86
C GLU A 90 14.15 -2.22 7.29
N LYS A 91 14.33 -0.93 6.97
CA LYS A 91 13.35 0.13 7.33
C LYS A 91 12.00 -0.05 6.65
N GLN A 92 11.99 -0.54 5.41
CA GLN A 92 10.74 -0.77 4.67
C GLN A 92 10.05 -2.04 5.18
N HIS A 93 10.83 -3.07 5.47
CA HIS A 93 10.38 -4.32 6.06
C HIS A 93 9.65 -4.08 7.40
N GLU A 94 10.26 -3.35 8.32
CA GLU A 94 9.64 -3.01 9.62
C GLU A 94 8.31 -2.27 9.45
N ARG A 95 8.22 -1.39 8.46
CA ARG A 95 6.99 -0.63 8.17
C ARG A 95 5.91 -1.52 7.59
N LEU A 96 6.25 -2.42 6.68
CA LEU A 96 5.32 -3.40 6.13
C LEU A 96 4.77 -4.31 7.23
N VAL A 97 5.65 -4.86 8.08
CA VAL A 97 5.24 -5.70 9.21
C VAL A 97 4.33 -4.92 10.16
N ARG A 98 4.65 -3.66 10.47
CA ARG A 98 3.79 -2.81 11.31
C ARG A 98 2.43 -2.53 10.66
N TYR A 99 2.42 -2.26 9.36
CA TYR A 99 1.19 -2.02 8.59
C TYR A 99 0.28 -3.26 8.63
N TYR A 100 0.80 -4.44 8.30
CA TYR A 100 0.03 -5.68 8.33
C TYR A 100 -0.42 -6.07 9.74
N ARG A 101 0.41 -5.81 10.75
CA ARG A 101 -0.01 -5.96 12.16
C ARG A 101 -1.18 -5.05 12.50
N GLY A 102 -1.17 -3.80 12.03
CA GLY A 102 -2.31 -2.88 12.13
C GLY A 102 -3.57 -3.43 11.47
N LEU A 103 -3.42 -4.10 10.32
CA LEU A 103 -4.50 -4.82 9.63
C LEU A 103 -5.05 -6.04 10.40
N GLY A 104 -4.31 -6.57 11.38
CA GLY A 104 -4.70 -7.72 12.20
C GLY A 104 -3.88 -8.99 11.93
N PHE A 105 -2.89 -8.91 11.02
CA PHE A 105 -1.99 -10.03 10.78
C PHE A 105 -1.04 -10.24 11.97
N LYS A 106 -0.77 -11.50 12.26
CA LYS A 106 0.19 -11.95 13.26
C LYS A 106 1.40 -12.53 12.56
N THR A 107 2.58 -12.37 13.18
CA THR A 107 3.80 -12.99 12.67
C THR A 107 3.72 -14.49 12.88
N LEU A 108 3.84 -15.26 11.80
CA LEU A 108 3.87 -16.72 11.81
C LEU A 108 5.31 -17.23 11.82
N ARG A 109 6.16 -16.70 10.93
CA ARG A 109 7.60 -16.99 10.88
C ARG A 109 8.39 -15.73 10.56
N LYS A 110 9.54 -15.59 11.20
CA LYS A 110 10.50 -14.51 10.90
C LYS A 110 11.33 -14.83 9.65
N PRO A 111 12.06 -13.86 9.08
CA PRO A 111 12.91 -14.09 7.91
C PRO A 111 13.93 -15.20 8.13
N GLU A 112 14.51 -15.26 9.33
CA GLU A 112 15.53 -16.25 9.67
C GLU A 112 14.97 -17.69 9.81
N GLU A 113 13.65 -17.82 9.91
CA GLU A 113 12.94 -19.09 10.11
C GLU A 113 12.35 -19.64 8.79
N LEU A 114 12.46 -18.90 7.68
CA LEU A 114 11.96 -19.33 6.38
C LEU A 114 12.90 -20.34 5.72
N THR A 115 12.33 -21.44 5.25
CA THR A 115 13.07 -22.40 4.43
C THR A 115 13.23 -21.89 3.00
N LEU A 116 14.18 -22.45 2.25
CA LEU A 116 14.31 -22.17 0.82
C LEU A 116 13.01 -22.46 0.04
N GLN A 117 12.26 -23.49 0.46
CA GLN A 117 10.97 -23.83 -0.14
C GLN A 117 9.93 -22.72 0.07
N ASP A 118 9.88 -22.16 1.29
CA ASP A 118 9.00 -21.02 1.56
C ASP A 118 9.42 -19.81 0.72
N GLN A 119 10.72 -19.53 0.60
CA GLN A 119 11.21 -18.41 -0.20
C GLN A 119 10.85 -18.56 -1.68
N ILE A 120 10.89 -19.78 -2.23
CA ILE A 120 10.47 -20.05 -3.61
C ILE A 120 8.94 -19.87 -3.76
N LEU A 121 8.16 -20.39 -2.81
CA LEU A 121 6.70 -20.31 -2.85
C LEU A 121 6.21 -18.85 -2.80
N TRP A 122 6.80 -18.06 -1.91
CA TRP A 122 6.43 -16.65 -1.70
C TRP A 122 7.19 -15.68 -2.60
N GLY A 123 8.21 -16.14 -3.31
CA GLY A 123 9.00 -15.35 -4.25
C GLY A 123 10.05 -14.43 -3.60
N GLY A 124 10.45 -14.69 -2.35
CA GLY A 124 11.48 -13.90 -1.66
C GLY A 124 11.64 -14.22 -0.18
N GLU A 125 12.58 -13.53 0.47
CA GLU A 125 12.78 -13.55 1.92
C GLU A 125 11.89 -12.48 2.59
N GLY A 126 11.35 -12.78 3.77
CA GLY A 126 10.47 -11.83 4.46
C GLY A 126 9.92 -12.34 5.78
N THR A 127 8.94 -11.64 6.33
CA THR A 127 8.21 -12.12 7.51
C THR A 127 6.90 -12.73 7.04
N LEU A 128 6.71 -14.03 7.26
CA LEU A 128 5.46 -14.70 6.96
C LEU A 128 4.44 -14.36 8.04
N MET A 129 3.26 -13.91 7.63
CA MET A 129 2.20 -13.45 8.52
C MET A 129 0.86 -14.11 8.17
N ASN A 130 0.02 -14.33 9.18
CA ASN A 130 -1.33 -14.88 8.99
C ASN A 130 -2.40 -14.07 9.72
N VAL A 131 -3.64 -14.17 9.24
CA VAL A 131 -4.83 -13.66 9.92
C VAL A 131 -5.99 -14.64 9.71
N GLN A 132 -6.85 -14.79 10.72
CA GLN A 132 -8.11 -15.50 10.55
C GLN A 132 -9.04 -14.65 9.67
N SER A 133 -9.57 -15.24 8.61
CA SER A 133 -10.40 -14.55 7.62
C SER A 133 -11.64 -13.92 8.25
N ASP A 134 -12.28 -14.62 9.19
CA ASP A 134 -13.48 -14.10 9.86
C ASP A 134 -13.16 -12.93 10.80
N ASP A 135 -12.08 -13.02 11.58
CA ASP A 135 -11.63 -11.91 12.45
C ASP A 135 -11.29 -10.66 11.62
N PHE A 136 -10.62 -10.85 10.49
CA PHE A 136 -10.29 -9.78 9.56
C PHE A 136 -11.56 -9.10 9.03
N MET A 137 -12.53 -9.89 8.58
CA MET A 137 -13.80 -9.38 8.07
C MET A 137 -14.61 -8.66 9.15
N GLN A 138 -14.71 -9.22 10.35
CA GLN A 138 -15.42 -8.59 11.46
C GLN A 138 -14.81 -7.24 11.84
N LYS A 139 -13.48 -7.15 11.88
CA LYS A 139 -12.76 -5.93 12.21
C LYS A 139 -12.97 -4.80 11.19
N TRP A 140 -12.94 -5.11 9.89
CA TRP A 140 -12.91 -4.08 8.85
C TRP A 140 -14.26 -3.77 8.19
N THR A 141 -15.27 -4.64 8.34
CA THR A 141 -16.62 -4.42 7.81
C THR A 141 -17.25 -3.08 8.24
N PRO A 142 -17.20 -2.67 9.53
CA PRO A 142 -17.81 -1.40 9.96
C PRO A 142 -17.17 -0.19 9.27
N LEU A 143 -15.83 -0.20 9.14
CA LEU A 143 -15.10 0.90 8.53
C LEU A 143 -15.38 1.01 7.03
N VAL A 144 -15.40 -0.12 6.30
CA VAL A 144 -15.72 -0.11 4.86
C VAL A 144 -17.15 0.38 4.62
N ARG A 145 -18.11 -0.02 5.47
CA ARG A 145 -19.49 0.51 5.41
C ARG A 145 -19.54 2.02 5.64
N GLN A 146 -18.77 2.53 6.60
CA GLN A 146 -18.68 3.97 6.86
C GLN A 146 -18.06 4.71 5.66
N LEU A 147 -16.97 4.19 5.09
CA LEU A 147 -16.33 4.77 3.90
C LEU A 147 -17.29 4.82 2.70
N ALA A 148 -18.06 3.75 2.48
CA ALA A 148 -19.10 3.72 1.45
C ALA A 148 -20.18 4.80 1.69
N SER A 149 -20.67 4.93 2.93
CA SER A 149 -21.70 5.93 3.27
C SER A 149 -21.22 7.38 3.11
N THR A 150 -19.94 7.64 3.38
CA THR A 150 -19.33 8.98 3.29
C THR A 150 -19.17 9.40 1.82
N GLY A 151 -18.84 8.46 0.93
CA GLY A 151 -18.80 8.69 -0.51
C GLY A 151 -20.16 9.00 -1.12
N VAL A 152 -21.24 8.44 -0.57
CA VAL A 152 -22.62 8.67 -1.05
C VAL A 152 -23.13 10.09 -0.70
N ARG A 153 -22.83 10.61 0.50
CA ARG A 153 -23.25 11.98 0.88
C ARG A 153 -22.61 13.08 0.04
N SER A 154 -21.39 12.87 -0.45
CA SER A 154 -20.71 13.84 -1.33
C SER A 154 -21.40 14.02 -2.70
N LYS A 155 -22.18 13.03 -3.15
CA LYS A 155 -22.87 13.07 -4.45
C LYS A 155 -24.29 13.64 -4.41
N ILE A 156 -24.92 13.78 -3.24
CA ILE A 156 -26.32 14.23 -3.10
C ILE A 156 -26.41 15.74 -2.75
N GLY A 157 -25.29 16.40 -2.46
CA GLY A 157 -25.22 17.81 -2.08
C GLY A 157 -24.65 18.75 -3.16
N ARG A 158 -24.82 18.44 -4.45
CA ARG A 158 -24.51 19.36 -5.55
C ARG A 158 -25.70 19.51 -6.48
#